data_AF-A0A7S2GAX8-F1
#
_entry.id   AF-A0A7S2GAX8-F1
#
_cell.length_a   1.000
_cell.length_b   1.000
_cell.length_c   1.000
_cell.angle_alpha   90.00
_cell.angle_beta   90.00
_cell.angle_gamma   90.00
#
_symmetry.space_group_name_H-M   'P 1'
#
loop_
_entity.id
_entity.type
_entity.pdbx_description
1 polymer ?
#
loop_
_entity_poly.entity_id
_entity_poly.type
_entity_poly.pdbx_seq_one_letter_code
_entity_poly.pdbx_strand_id
1 'polypeptide(L)'
;VIKLDRAEKLLAGLGNESVRWNAASMVLEKDLKFVVGNIILCGGFIAYTGPFTAEFRKDLVDKWRVKADELQLTTAEDWNAPNVLVDPAEVRKWNINTLPSDDLSIENGLMVTRGRRWPLMIDPQ
;
A
#
# COMPACT_ATOMS: atom_id res chain seq x y z
N VAL A 1 -13.34 -34.66 32.00
CA VAL A 1 -12.70 -35.07 30.72
C VAL A 1 -12.99 -34.08 29.60
N ILE A 2 -14.25 -33.87 29.17
CA ILE A 2 -14.61 -32.96 28.06
C ILE A 2 -14.13 -31.49 28.24
N LYS A 3 -14.15 -30.97 29.48
CA LYS A 3 -13.67 -29.60 29.75
C LYS A 3 -12.14 -29.45 29.61
N LEU A 4 -11.38 -30.51 29.90
CA LEU A 4 -9.92 -30.53 29.83
C LEU A 4 -9.46 -30.57 28.36
N ASP A 5 -10.06 -31.44 27.54
CA ASP A 5 -9.78 -31.53 26.10
C ASP A 5 -10.08 -30.20 25.36
N ARG A 6 -11.15 -29.49 25.75
CA ARG A 6 -11.45 -28.16 25.20
C ARG A 6 -10.43 -27.09 25.63
N ALA A 7 -10.00 -27.12 26.88
CA ALA A 7 -9.00 -26.18 27.39
C ALA A 7 -7.63 -26.41 26.73
N GLU A 8 -7.26 -27.66 26.49
CA GLU A 8 -6.02 -28.04 25.80
C GLU A 8 -6.02 -27.57 24.34
N LYS A 9 -7.12 -27.78 23.60
CA LYS A 9 -7.29 -27.26 22.24
C LYS A 9 -7.25 -25.72 22.18
N LEU A 10 -7.84 -25.05 23.16
CA LEU A 10 -7.77 -23.59 23.29
C LEU A 10 -6.34 -23.11 23.55
N LEU A 11 -5.62 -23.75 24.47
CA LEU A 11 -4.21 -23.44 24.77
C LEU A 11 -3.31 -23.63 23.54
N ALA A 12 -3.50 -24.73 22.81
CA ALA A 12 -2.78 -24.98 21.56
C ALA A 12 -3.10 -23.92 20.49
N GLY A 13 -4.38 -23.57 20.32
CA GLY A 13 -4.79 -22.50 19.42
C GLY A 13 -4.19 -21.14 19.79
N LEU A 14 -4.17 -20.81 21.09
CA LEU A 14 -3.60 -19.57 21.60
C LEU A 14 -2.07 -19.52 21.42
N GLY A 15 -1.39 -20.66 21.55
CA GLY A 15 0.04 -20.77 21.26
C GLY A 15 0.38 -20.42 19.81
N ASN A 16 -0.37 -20.97 18.85
CA ASN A 16 -0.21 -20.64 17.44
C ASN A 16 -0.52 -19.17 17.14
N GLU A 17 -1.57 -18.63 17.76
CA GLU A 17 -1.96 -17.25 17.57
C GLU A 17 -0.93 -16.27 18.16
N SER A 18 -0.31 -16.61 19.30
CA SER A 18 0.81 -15.85 19.88
C SER A 18 2.01 -15.76 18.93
N VAL A 19 2.38 -16.87 18.26
CA VAL A 19 3.44 -16.86 17.25
C VAL A 19 3.07 -15.94 16.08
N ARG A 20 1.83 -15.99 15.61
CA ARG A 20 1.33 -15.14 14.52
C ARG A 20 1.37 -13.66 14.89
N TRP A 21 0.93 -13.31 16.10
CA TRP A 21 0.96 -11.92 16.58
C TRP A 21 2.38 -11.40 16.75
N ASN A 22 3.30 -12.22 17.28
CA ASN A 22 4.71 -11.84 17.38
C ASN A 22 5.32 -11.58 16.00
N ALA A 23 5.05 -12.44 15.02
CA ALA A 23 5.49 -12.22 13.64
C ALA A 23 4.90 -10.93 13.04
N ALA A 24 3.60 -10.67 13.25
CA ALA A 24 2.95 -9.44 12.81
C ALA A 24 3.54 -8.19 13.49
N SER A 25 3.85 -8.26 14.78
CA SER A 25 4.48 -7.17 15.53
C SER A 25 5.86 -6.82 14.97
N MET A 26 6.67 -7.82 14.60
CA MET A 26 7.98 -7.59 13.99
C MET A 26 7.86 -6.91 12.62
N VAL A 27 6.86 -7.28 11.82
CA VAL A 27 6.57 -6.62 10.54
C VAL A 27 6.16 -5.17 10.76
N LEU A 28 5.24 -4.91 11.69
CA LEU A 28 4.79 -3.55 12.00
C LEU A 28 5.93 -2.66 12.51
N GLU A 29 6.84 -3.19 13.32
CA GLU A 29 8.01 -2.45 13.80
C GLU A 29 8.97 -2.09 12.65
N LYS A 30 9.13 -2.98 11.67
CA LYS A 30 9.88 -2.69 10.44
C LYS A 30 9.18 -1.61 9.63
N ASP A 31 7.88 -1.76 9.40
CA ASP A 31 7.09 -0.86 8.55
C ASP A 31 7.03 0.56 9.14
N LEU A 32 6.96 0.68 10.47
CA LEU A 32 6.94 1.96 11.19
C LEU A 32 8.13 2.87 10.80
N LYS A 33 9.29 2.28 10.52
CA LYS A 33 10.51 3.01 10.10
C LYS A 33 10.35 3.69 8.73
N PHE A 34 9.49 3.15 7.87
CA PHE A 34 9.30 3.64 6.51
C PHE A 34 8.04 4.50 6.34
N VAL A 35 7.17 4.56 7.35
CA VAL A 35 5.88 5.27 7.26
C VAL A 35 6.04 6.71 6.77
N VAL A 36 6.98 7.46 7.34
CA VAL A 36 7.15 8.88 6.99
C VAL A 36 7.56 9.05 5.52
N GLY A 37 8.58 8.33 5.06
CA GLY A 37 9.04 8.38 3.67
C GLY A 37 7.96 7.91 2.70
N ASN A 38 7.32 6.78 3.01
CA ASN A 38 6.27 6.21 2.17
C ASN A 38 5.08 7.16 1.98
N ILE A 39 4.63 7.82 3.06
CA ILE A 39 3.47 8.72 3.03
C ILE A 39 3.81 10.05 2.33
N ILE A 40 5.02 10.58 2.50
CA ILE A 40 5.46 11.78 1.77
C ILE A 40 5.45 11.54 0.27
N LEU A 41 6.03 10.42 -0.20
CA LEU A 41 6.01 10.07 -1.62
C LEU A 41 4.60 9.84 -2.14
N CYS A 42 3.73 9.19 -1.36
CA CYS A 42 2.33 9.00 -1.69
C CYS A 42 1.58 10.32 -1.85
N GLY A 43 1.81 11.29 -0.96
CA GLY A 43 1.24 12.62 -1.03
C GLY A 43 1.67 13.36 -2.30
N GLY A 44 2.97 13.29 -2.65
CA GLY A 44 3.50 13.83 -3.90
C GLY A 44 2.89 13.15 -5.13
N PHE A 45 2.77 11.82 -5.10
CA PHE A 45 2.19 11.02 -6.16
C PHE A 45 0.75 11.47 -6.46
N ILE A 46 -0.15 11.41 -5.48
CA ILE A 46 -1.56 11.80 -5.67
C ILE A 46 -1.70 13.27 -6.08
N ALA A 47 -0.85 14.16 -5.56
CA ALA A 47 -0.98 15.59 -5.81
C ALA A 47 -0.48 16.02 -7.20
N TYR A 48 0.57 15.38 -7.73
CA TYR A 48 1.32 15.89 -8.87
C TYR A 48 1.44 14.94 -10.06
N THR A 49 1.31 13.62 -9.90
CA THR A 49 1.64 12.68 -10.99
C THR A 49 0.51 12.44 -11.97
N GLY A 50 -0.74 12.76 -11.59
CA GLY A 50 -1.94 12.48 -12.39
C GLY A 50 -1.90 12.91 -13.87
N PRO A 51 -1.41 14.13 -14.21
CA PRO A 51 -1.37 14.59 -15.60
C PRO A 51 -0.33 13.90 -16.50
N PHE A 52 0.57 13.09 -15.95
CA PHE A 52 1.72 12.54 -16.69
C PHE A 52 1.52 11.08 -17.11
N THR A 53 2.30 10.65 -18.11
CA THR A 53 2.38 9.27 -18.59
C THR A 53 3.06 8.34 -17.58
N ALA A 54 2.77 7.04 -17.61
CA ALA A 54 3.34 6.06 -16.69
C ALA A 54 4.88 6.13 -16.59
N GLU A 55 5.57 6.26 -17.72
CA GLU A 55 7.04 6.38 -17.77
C GLU A 55 7.54 7.62 -17.04
N PHE A 56 6.90 8.76 -17.25
CA PHE A 56 7.27 10.00 -16.58
C PHE A 56 6.94 9.97 -15.09
N ARG A 57 5.83 9.34 -14.69
CA ARG A 57 5.49 9.14 -13.28
C ARG A 57 6.58 8.33 -12.58
N LYS A 58 7.07 7.26 -13.22
CA LYS A 58 8.14 6.42 -12.69
C LYS A 58 9.45 7.20 -12.50
N ASP A 59 9.92 7.90 -13.54
CA ASP A 59 11.14 8.72 -13.47
C ASP A 59 11.03 9.81 -12.39
N LEU A 60 9.86 10.45 -12.26
CA LEU A 60 9.63 11.47 -11.24
C LEU A 60 9.66 10.89 -9.82
N VAL A 61 9.02 9.74 -9.59
CA VAL A 61 9.05 9.02 -8.31
C VAL A 61 10.47 8.58 -7.98
N ASP A 62 11.23 8.03 -8.93
CA ASP A 62 12.60 7.59 -8.72
C ASP A 62 13.50 8.75 -8.28
N LYS A 63 13.34 9.93 -8.89
CA LYS A 63 14.02 11.17 -8.44
C LYS A 63 13.61 11.57 -7.03
N TRP A 64 12.34 11.46 -6.67
CA TRP A 64 11.88 11.75 -5.31
C TRP A 64 12.41 10.75 -4.29
N ARG A 65 12.56 9.48 -4.65
CA ARG A 65 13.17 8.45 -3.78
C ARG A 65 14.62 8.76 -3.49
N VAL A 66 15.41 9.09 -4.52
CA VAL A 66 16.81 9.54 -4.34
C VAL A 66 16.85 10.74 -3.39
N LYS A 67 15.94 11.71 -3.57
CA LYS A 67 15.91 12.89 -2.69
C LYS A 67 15.46 12.56 -1.26
N ALA A 68 14.53 11.62 -1.09
CA ALA A 68 14.07 11.16 0.22
C ALA A 68 15.22 10.49 0.98
N ASP A 69 16.03 9.66 0.30
CA ASP A 69 17.19 9.00 0.88
C ASP A 69 18.27 10.00 1.33
N GLU A 70 18.54 11.04 0.53
CA GLU A 70 19.43 12.15 0.93
C GLU A 70 18.95 12.87 2.21
N LEU A 71 17.63 12.92 2.42
CA LEU A 71 16.99 13.55 3.59
C LEU A 71 16.77 12.57 4.75
N GLN A 72 17.29 11.34 4.67
CA GLN A 72 17.10 10.28 5.67
C GLN A 72 15.62 9.89 5.86
N LEU A 73 14.79 10.10 4.84
CA LEU A 73 13.39 9.67 4.80
C LEU A 73 13.32 8.31 4.11
N THR A 74 13.78 7.26 4.79
CA THR A 74 13.85 5.92 4.20
C THR A 74 12.49 5.44 3.74
N THR A 75 12.46 4.86 2.55
CA THR A 75 11.27 4.27 1.92
C THR A 75 11.43 2.77 1.81
N ALA A 76 10.32 2.06 1.62
CA ALA A 76 10.38 0.62 1.31
C ALA A 76 11.15 0.37 0.00
N GLU A 77 11.85 -0.76 -0.09
CA GLU A 77 12.64 -1.13 -1.28
C GLU A 77 11.75 -1.27 -2.54
N ASP A 78 10.62 -1.98 -2.39
CA ASP A 78 9.61 -2.17 -3.44
C ASP A 78 8.46 -1.15 -3.32
N TRP A 79 8.80 0.11 -3.07
CA TRP A 79 7.80 1.17 -2.93
C TRP A 79 6.98 1.34 -4.22
N ASN A 80 5.66 1.32 -4.08
CA ASN A 80 4.72 1.87 -5.04
C ASN A 80 3.51 2.45 -4.30
N ALA A 81 2.82 3.41 -4.90
CA ALA A 81 1.71 4.09 -4.22
C ALA A 81 0.51 3.15 -3.92
N PRO A 82 0.09 2.25 -4.83
CA PRO A 82 -1.00 1.31 -4.55
C PRO A 82 -0.75 0.40 -3.34
N ASN A 83 0.46 -0.15 -3.17
CA ASN A 83 0.82 -1.04 -2.06
C ASN A 83 0.75 -0.33 -0.70
N VAL A 84 0.96 0.99 -0.68
CA VAL A 84 0.94 1.79 0.55
C VAL A 84 -0.48 2.25 0.90
N LEU A 85 -1.32 2.54 -0.10
CA LEU A 85 -2.58 3.27 0.11
C LEU A 85 -3.86 2.47 -0.19
N VAL A 86 -3.74 1.28 -0.78
CA VAL A 86 -4.87 0.49 -1.26
C VAL A 86 -4.80 -0.93 -0.73
N ASP A 87 -5.91 -1.40 -0.17
CA ASP A 87 -6.06 -2.79 0.20
C ASP A 87 -6.23 -3.65 -1.08
N PRO A 88 -5.54 -4.80 -1.21
CA PRO A 88 -5.75 -5.71 -2.34
C PRO A 88 -7.20 -6.14 -2.57
N ALA A 89 -8.04 -6.18 -1.52
CA ALA A 89 -9.47 -6.41 -1.63
C ALA A 89 -10.22 -5.26 -2.31
N GLU A 90 -9.78 -4.02 -2.11
CA GLU A 90 -10.33 -2.85 -2.79
C GLU A 90 -9.95 -2.87 -4.28
N VAL A 91 -8.69 -3.18 -4.61
CA VAL A 91 -8.25 -3.39 -6.01
C VAL A 91 -9.08 -4.47 -6.69
N ARG A 92 -9.30 -5.61 -6.01
CA ARG A 92 -10.17 -6.68 -6.53
C ARG A 92 -11.59 -6.19 -6.82
N LYS A 93 -12.14 -5.34 -5.94
CA LYS A 93 -13.46 -4.74 -6.15
C LYS A 93 -13.47 -3.81 -7.37
N TRP A 94 -12.42 -3.02 -7.59
CA TRP A 94 -12.30 -2.20 -8.79
C TRP A 94 -12.26 -3.05 -10.06
N ASN A 95 -11.50 -4.14 -10.06
CA ASN A 95 -11.40 -5.05 -11.20
C ASN A 95 -12.74 -5.73 -11.53
N ILE A 96 -13.52 -6.10 -10.51
CA ILE A 96 -14.91 -6.60 -10.69
C ILE A 96 -15.79 -5.52 -11.34
N ASN A 97 -15.57 -4.26 -10.97
CA ASN A 97 -16.22 -3.10 -11.58
C ASN A 97 -15.54 -2.65 -12.87
N THR A 98 -14.93 -3.57 -13.62
CA THR A 98 -14.34 -3.36 -14.95
C THR A 98 -13.14 -2.42 -15.03
N LEU A 99 -12.53 -2.03 -13.89
CA LEU A 99 -11.23 -1.38 -13.94
C LEU A 99 -10.20 -2.38 -14.51
N PRO A 100 -9.40 -2.00 -15.52
CA PRO A 100 -8.32 -2.85 -15.98
C PRO A 100 -7.30 -3.13 -14.87
N SER A 101 -6.69 -4.31 -14.90
CA SER A 101 -5.79 -4.79 -13.85
C SER A 101 -4.32 -4.36 -14.02
N ASP A 102 -4.03 -3.47 -14.96
CA ASP A 102 -2.68 -2.93 -15.15
C ASP A 102 -2.33 -1.86 -14.10
N ASP A 103 -1.04 -1.64 -13.88
CA ASP A 103 -0.55 -0.73 -12.84
C ASP A 103 -1.05 0.70 -13.04
N LEU A 104 -1.11 1.19 -14.29
CA LEU A 104 -1.56 2.55 -14.59
C LEU A 104 -3.04 2.73 -14.25
N SER A 105 -3.88 1.75 -14.57
CA SER A 105 -5.31 1.75 -14.22
C SER A 105 -5.52 1.73 -12.71
N ILE A 106 -4.75 0.92 -11.98
CA ILE A 106 -4.81 0.86 -10.51
C ILE A 106 -4.33 2.18 -9.89
N GLU A 107 -3.24 2.77 -10.40
CA GLU A 107 -2.75 4.09 -9.99
C GLU A 107 -3.81 5.19 -10.22
N ASN A 108 -4.49 5.16 -11.37
CA ASN A 108 -5.56 6.11 -11.67
C ASN A 108 -6.75 5.89 -10.72
N GLY A 109 -7.13 4.64 -10.44
CA GLY A 109 -8.15 4.30 -9.45
C GLY A 109 -7.79 4.82 -8.04
N LEU A 110 -6.52 4.70 -7.66
CA LEU A 110 -5.99 5.28 -6.43
C LEU A 110 -6.16 6.82 -6.42
N MET A 111 -5.78 7.52 -7.49
CA MET A 111 -5.90 8.99 -7.56
C MET A 111 -7.35 9.45 -7.48
N VAL A 112 -8.27 8.75 -8.15
CA VAL A 112 -9.70 9.07 -8.15
C VAL A 112 -10.29 8.88 -6.75
N THR A 113 -9.86 7.86 -6.01
CA THR A 113 -10.44 7.51 -4.70
C THR A 113 -9.76 8.19 -3.51
N ARG A 114 -8.50 8.59 -3.63
CA ARG A 114 -7.72 9.24 -2.55
C ARG A 114 -7.43 10.72 -2.82
N GLY A 115 -7.69 11.21 -4.03
CA GLY A 115 -7.55 12.60 -4.40
C GLY A 115 -8.52 13.51 -3.63
N ARG A 116 -8.04 14.66 -3.17
CA ARG A 116 -8.89 15.65 -2.49
C ARG A 116 -9.79 16.45 -3.44
N ARG A 117 -9.37 16.56 -4.71
CA ARG A 117 -10.08 17.31 -5.75
C ARG A 117 -10.74 16.32 -6.69
N TRP A 118 -11.88 16.71 -7.25
CA TRP A 118 -12.52 15.95 -8.32
C TRP A 118 -11.53 15.79 -9.49
N PRO A 119 -11.25 14.55 -9.93
CA PRO A 119 -10.31 14.31 -11.00
C PRO A 119 -10.92 14.72 -12.34
N LEU A 120 -10.13 15.37 -13.18
CA LEU A 120 -10.43 15.50 -14.60
C LEU A 120 -9.93 14.24 -15.30
N MET A 121 -10.84 13.32 -15.63
CA MET A 121 -10.47 12.09 -16.33
C MET A 121 -10.32 12.37 -17.82
N ILE A 122 -9.14 12.06 -18.36
CA ILE A 122 -8.85 12.13 -19.79
C ILE A 122 -8.72 10.69 -20.27
N ASP A 123 -9.80 10.16 -20.83
CA ASP A 123 -9.88 8.78 -21.32
C ASP A 123 -10.32 8.79 -22.80
N PRO A 124 -9.38 8.70 -23.75
CA PRO A 124 -9.67 8.75 -25.18
C PRO A 124 -9.99 7.37 -25.80
N GLN A 125 -9.98 6.29 -25.01
CA GLN A 125 -10.45 4.98 -25.45
C GLN A 125 -11.95 5.00 -25.76
#